data_AF-A0A9D6KS79-F1
#
_entry.id   AF-A0A9D6KS79-F1
#
_cell.length_a   1.000
_cell.length_b   1.000
_cell.length_c   1.000
_cell.angle_alpha   90.00
_cell.angle_beta   90.00
_cell.angle_gamma   90.00
#
_symmetry.space_group_name_H-M   'P 1'
#
loop_
_entity.id
_entity.type
_entity.pdbx_description
1 polymer ?
#
loop_
_entity_poly.entity_id
_entity_poly.type
_entity_poly.pdbx_seq_one_letter_code
_entity_poly.pdbx_strand_id
1 'polypeptide(L)'
;MKHTHRIMNHLNPRIPAVLGALLLCMAVVAPHAEASDKKASREREALRRVQQQLSQAQGDLAAAEQEKTRLTADLEKAQASSKAEEGKVASLQHGLGTSKQQLASVSNELAQVKGTLATTAQQLAETRKTLAETAQTLQQTESEKRRLETVKASNERDIASCEHKNLALYEVGRSLMDRFEHKSCGEILSEKEPFTGIRKVETENLMEEYRDKLDEQKLVKAPGG
;
A
#
# COMPACT_ATOMS: atom_id res chain seq x y z
N MET A 1 -52.33 33.73 3.26
CA MET A 1 -53.72 33.56 3.71
C MET A 1 -54.33 34.93 3.86
N LYS A 2 -55.39 35.21 3.09
CA LYS A 2 -56.22 36.43 3.15
C LYS A 2 -57.16 36.30 4.34
N HIS A 3 -57.43 37.37 5.09
CA HIS A 3 -58.68 37.68 5.83
C HIS A 3 -58.45 38.96 6.64
N THR A 4 -58.85 40.15 6.16
CA THR A 4 -60.15 40.83 6.33
C THR A 4 -60.48 41.25 7.78
N HIS A 5 -60.57 42.58 7.94
CA HIS A 5 -61.12 43.37 9.03
C HIS A 5 -62.42 42.82 9.65
N ARG A 6 -62.59 43.07 10.96
CA ARG A 6 -63.90 43.46 11.51
C ARG A 6 -63.76 44.38 12.72
N ILE A 7 -64.24 45.61 12.53
CA ILE A 7 -64.36 46.70 13.49
C ILE A 7 -65.57 46.43 14.39
N MET A 8 -65.43 46.64 15.69
CA MET A 8 -66.50 46.54 16.67
C MET A 8 -66.74 47.92 17.29
N ASN A 9 -67.89 48.52 16.93
CA ASN A 9 -68.42 49.75 17.50
C ASN A 9 -68.95 49.51 18.91
N HIS A 10 -68.77 50.46 19.83
CA HIS A 10 -69.75 50.74 20.89
C HIS A 10 -69.58 52.15 21.51
N LEU A 11 -70.74 52.79 21.71
CA LEU A 11 -71.11 53.76 22.77
C LEU A 11 -70.65 55.25 22.69
N ASN A 12 -71.52 56.07 22.07
CA ASN A 12 -72.21 57.31 22.53
C ASN A 12 -71.89 57.90 23.95
N PRO A 13 -72.41 59.11 24.32
CA PRO A 13 -72.54 60.42 23.65
C PRO A 13 -72.07 61.60 24.56
N ARG A 14 -72.05 62.85 24.07
CA ARG A 14 -72.45 64.09 24.81
C ARG A 14 -72.33 65.38 23.97
N ILE A 15 -73.49 66.00 23.76
CA ILE A 15 -73.82 67.41 23.38
C ILE A 15 -73.36 68.37 24.52
N PRO A 16 -73.21 69.72 24.42
CA PRO A 16 -73.73 70.76 23.47
C PRO A 16 -72.59 71.64 22.86
N ALA A 17 -72.76 72.62 21.97
CA ALA A 17 -73.71 73.74 21.99
C ALA A 17 -73.85 74.40 20.61
N VAL A 18 -75.08 74.82 20.35
CA VAL A 18 -75.54 75.68 19.26
C VAL A 18 -75.53 77.13 19.74
N LEU A 19 -75.13 78.07 18.88
CA LEU A 19 -75.71 79.42 18.63
C LEU A 19 -74.69 80.17 17.74
N GLY A 20 -74.99 80.55 16.49
CA GLY A 20 -75.94 81.60 16.12
C GLY A 20 -75.14 82.91 15.94
N ALA A 21 -74.74 83.33 14.74
CA ALA A 21 -75.55 84.09 13.78
C ALA A 21 -76.14 85.36 14.45
N LEU A 22 -76.06 86.61 13.96
CA LEU A 22 -75.78 87.22 12.67
C LEU A 22 -76.22 88.71 12.86
N LEU A 23 -75.63 89.67 12.12
CA LEU A 23 -76.08 91.07 11.91
C LEU A 23 -75.91 92.05 13.10
N LEU A 24 -75.61 93.35 12.93
CA LEU A 24 -76.08 94.28 11.90
C LEU A 24 -75.22 95.58 11.90
N CYS A 25 -74.76 95.96 10.71
CA CYS A 25 -74.61 97.30 10.07
C CYS A 25 -74.16 98.55 10.86
N MET A 26 -73.06 99.19 10.39
CA MET A 26 -73.00 100.51 9.65
C MET A 26 -72.82 101.72 10.60
N ALA A 27 -71.96 102.72 10.39
CA ALA A 27 -71.19 103.16 9.23
C ALA A 27 -70.05 104.12 9.67
N VAL A 28 -69.20 104.48 8.68
CA VAL A 28 -68.36 105.69 8.51
C VAL A 28 -66.85 105.44 8.46
N VAL A 29 -66.24 106.10 7.46
CA VAL A 29 -65.07 105.76 6.66
C VAL A 29 -63.86 106.63 7.02
N ALA A 30 -62.71 105.96 7.21
CA ALA A 30 -61.30 106.33 6.91
C ALA A 30 -60.62 107.54 7.60
N PRO A 31 -59.27 107.69 7.51
CA PRO A 31 -58.18 106.71 7.49
C PRO A 31 -57.11 107.02 8.56
N HIS A 32 -56.66 106.02 9.32
CA HIS A 32 -55.38 106.11 10.06
C HIS A 32 -54.52 104.89 9.70
N ALA A 33 -54.15 104.82 8.42
CA ALA A 33 -53.19 103.87 7.89
C ALA A 33 -51.91 104.65 7.55
N GLU A 34 -50.97 104.75 8.48
CA GLU A 34 -49.55 105.05 8.15
C GLU A 34 -48.53 104.72 9.24
N ALA A 35 -48.97 104.35 10.45
CA ALA A 35 -48.10 103.76 11.47
C ALA A 35 -48.16 102.21 11.54
N SER A 36 -49.16 101.60 10.89
CA SER A 36 -49.36 100.13 10.83
C SER A 36 -48.60 99.48 9.68
N ASP A 37 -48.39 100.19 8.56
CA ASP A 37 -47.86 99.62 7.31
C ASP A 37 -46.35 99.27 7.37
N LYS A 38 -45.56 100.04 8.14
CA LYS A 38 -44.14 99.72 8.41
C LYS A 38 -43.97 98.48 9.30
N LYS A 39 -44.92 98.22 10.21
CA LYS A 39 -44.93 96.99 11.03
C LYS A 39 -45.43 95.79 10.23
N ALA A 40 -46.48 95.97 9.42
CA ALA A 40 -46.99 94.94 8.52
C ALA A 40 -45.99 94.54 7.41
N SER A 41 -45.20 95.49 6.90
CA SER A 41 -44.09 95.22 5.96
C SER A 41 -42.95 94.43 6.61
N ARG A 42 -42.53 94.78 7.82
CA ARG A 42 -41.50 94.04 8.58
C ARG A 42 -41.96 92.63 8.95
N GLU A 43 -43.24 92.46 9.32
CA GLU A 43 -43.83 91.14 9.56
C GLU A 43 -43.89 90.29 8.29
N ARG A 44 -44.23 90.86 7.14
CA ARG A 44 -44.18 90.14 5.84
C ARG A 44 -42.77 89.73 5.43
N GLU A 45 -41.76 90.57 5.66
CA GLU A 45 -40.36 90.22 5.43
C GLU A 45 -39.85 89.15 6.40
N ALA A 46 -40.25 89.23 7.68
CA ALA A 46 -39.96 88.19 8.67
C ALA A 46 -40.64 86.85 8.30
N LEU A 47 -41.90 86.88 7.86
CA LEU A 47 -42.62 85.71 7.38
C LEU A 47 -41.96 85.10 6.14
N ARG A 48 -41.50 85.90 5.16
CA ARG A 48 -40.75 85.40 4.01
C ARG A 48 -39.44 84.72 4.40
N ARG A 49 -38.69 85.28 5.36
CA ARG A 49 -37.46 84.65 5.89
C ARG A 49 -37.76 83.34 6.59
N VAL A 50 -38.81 83.29 7.41
CA VAL A 50 -39.25 82.05 8.08
C VAL A 50 -39.71 81.00 7.06
N GLN A 51 -40.42 81.42 6.00
CA GLN A 51 -40.89 80.54 4.94
C GLN A 51 -39.72 79.99 4.09
N GLN A 52 -38.71 80.82 3.84
CA GLN A 52 -37.47 80.39 3.17
C GLN A 52 -36.64 79.44 4.05
N GLN A 53 -36.53 79.71 5.36
CA GLN A 53 -35.90 78.80 6.32
C GLN A 53 -36.64 77.46 6.43
N LEU A 54 -37.98 77.47 6.38
CA LEU A 54 -38.79 76.26 6.38
C LEU A 54 -38.54 75.43 5.11
N SER A 55 -38.50 76.07 3.94
CA SER A 55 -38.19 75.40 2.67
C SER A 55 -36.78 74.81 2.68
N GLN A 56 -35.82 75.51 3.28
CA GLN A 56 -34.43 75.06 3.36
C GLN A 56 -34.30 73.88 4.32
N ALA A 57 -34.93 73.97 5.51
CA ALA A 57 -35.00 72.86 6.46
C ALA A 57 -35.75 71.63 5.91
N GLN A 58 -36.79 71.82 5.08
CA GLN A 58 -37.47 70.72 4.39
C GLN A 58 -36.56 70.05 3.35
N GLY A 59 -35.77 70.84 2.62
CA GLY A 59 -34.77 70.32 1.68
C GLY A 59 -33.65 69.55 2.39
N ASP A 60 -33.15 70.07 3.51
CA ASP A 60 -32.13 69.42 4.33
C ASP A 60 -32.66 68.13 4.98
N LEU A 61 -33.93 68.13 5.44
CA LEU A 61 -34.58 66.93 5.97
C LEU A 61 -34.73 65.85 4.89
N ALA A 62 -35.16 66.23 3.68
CA ALA A 62 -35.27 65.30 2.55
C ALA A 62 -33.90 64.75 2.13
N ALA A 63 -32.85 65.59 2.11
CA ALA A 63 -31.48 65.16 1.84
C ALA A 63 -30.96 64.20 2.93
N ALA A 64 -31.21 64.50 4.20
CA ALA A 64 -30.82 63.64 5.33
C ALA A 64 -31.57 62.31 5.34
N GLU A 65 -32.86 62.29 4.99
CA GLU A 65 -33.63 61.05 4.81
C GLU A 65 -33.10 60.20 3.64
N GLN A 66 -32.73 60.84 2.53
CA GLN A 66 -32.12 60.17 1.39
C GLN A 66 -30.72 59.61 1.73
N GLU A 67 -29.92 60.34 2.50
CA GLU A 67 -28.62 59.87 2.97
C GLU A 67 -28.76 58.73 3.97
N LYS A 68 -29.73 58.81 4.90
CA LYS A 68 -30.02 57.73 5.84
C LYS A 68 -30.43 56.46 5.11
N THR A 69 -31.32 56.55 4.11
CA THR A 69 -31.75 55.38 3.32
C THR A 69 -30.59 54.78 2.52
N ARG A 70 -29.70 55.61 1.97
CA ARG A 70 -28.48 55.16 1.29
C ARG A 70 -27.52 54.47 2.24
N LEU A 71 -27.23 55.07 3.40
CA LEU A 71 -26.35 54.49 4.42
C LEU A 71 -26.90 53.18 4.98
N THR A 72 -28.22 53.07 5.18
CA THR A 72 -28.84 51.80 5.59
C THR A 72 -28.68 50.72 4.52
N ALA A 73 -28.85 51.07 3.24
CA ALA A 73 -28.66 50.12 2.14
C ALA A 73 -27.19 49.69 2.00
N ASP A 74 -26.24 50.61 2.16
CA ASP A 74 -24.81 50.31 2.15
C ASP A 74 -24.40 49.44 3.34
N LEU A 75 -24.97 49.67 4.53
CA LEU A 75 -24.74 48.85 5.73
C LEU A 75 -25.30 47.43 5.54
N GLU A 76 -26.53 47.29 5.04
CA GLU A 76 -27.11 45.98 4.73
C GLU A 76 -26.27 45.22 3.70
N LYS A 77 -25.80 45.90 2.65
CA LYS A 77 -24.92 45.32 1.63
C LYS A 77 -23.57 44.90 2.21
N ALA A 78 -22.95 45.73 3.03
CA ALA A 78 -21.70 45.43 3.71
C ALA A 78 -21.88 44.23 4.66
N GLN A 79 -22.97 44.18 5.43
CA GLN A 79 -23.26 43.08 6.35
C GLN A 79 -23.53 41.77 5.59
N ALA A 80 -24.23 41.82 4.46
CA ALA A 80 -24.41 40.66 3.58
C ALA A 80 -23.07 40.15 3.02
N SER A 81 -22.18 41.07 2.61
CA SER A 81 -20.85 40.71 2.11
C SER A 81 -19.95 40.10 3.19
N SER A 82 -19.99 40.63 4.43
CA SER A 82 -19.24 40.07 5.58
C SER A 82 -19.69 38.64 5.87
N LYS A 83 -21.02 38.41 5.95
CA LYS A 83 -21.58 37.07 6.16
C LYS A 83 -21.19 36.08 5.05
N ALA A 84 -21.18 36.54 3.79
CA ALA A 84 -20.75 35.72 2.68
C ALA A 84 -19.27 35.35 2.77
N GLU A 85 -18.41 36.31 3.16
CA GLU A 85 -16.98 36.08 3.31
C GLU A 85 -16.65 35.19 4.52
N GLU A 86 -17.34 35.38 5.65
CA GLU A 86 -17.28 34.49 6.81
C GLU A 86 -17.64 33.04 6.42
N GLY A 87 -18.69 32.86 5.61
CA GLY A 87 -19.08 31.56 5.06
C GLY A 87 -17.99 30.93 4.18
N LYS A 88 -17.32 31.73 3.34
CA LYS A 88 -16.18 31.23 2.53
C LYS A 88 -14.99 30.86 3.41
N VAL A 89 -14.65 31.69 4.40
CA VAL A 89 -13.54 31.41 5.34
C VAL A 89 -13.81 30.11 6.09
N ALA A 90 -15.04 29.91 6.60
CA ALA A 90 -15.41 28.67 7.27
C ALA A 90 -15.29 27.44 6.35
N SER A 91 -15.74 27.56 5.10
CA SER A 91 -15.60 26.50 4.09
C SER A 91 -14.14 26.18 3.77
N LEU A 92 -13.31 27.21 3.58
CA LEU A 92 -11.87 27.05 3.32
C LEU A 92 -11.15 26.43 4.52
N GLN A 93 -11.49 26.82 5.75
CA GLN A 93 -10.94 26.23 6.96
C GLN A 93 -11.29 24.75 7.08
N HIS A 94 -12.54 24.40 6.78
CA HIS A 94 -12.97 23.00 6.75
C HIS A 94 -12.22 22.21 5.67
N GLY A 95 -12.13 22.75 4.44
CA GLY A 95 -11.39 22.12 3.35
C GLY A 95 -9.91 21.92 3.67
N LEU A 96 -9.26 22.90 4.32
CA LEU A 96 -7.89 22.80 4.79
C LEU A 96 -7.73 21.71 5.87
N GLY A 97 -8.70 21.59 6.78
CA GLY A 97 -8.75 20.53 7.78
C GLY A 97 -8.83 19.14 7.14
N THR A 98 -9.75 18.95 6.20
CA THR A 98 -9.90 17.69 5.45
C THR A 98 -8.63 17.37 4.67
N SER A 99 -8.05 18.35 3.97
CA SER A 99 -6.82 18.16 3.19
C SER A 99 -5.64 17.77 4.08
N LYS A 100 -5.47 18.41 5.24
CA LYS A 100 -4.44 18.02 6.23
C LYS A 100 -4.61 16.59 6.72
N GLN A 101 -5.86 16.18 6.97
CA GLN A 101 -6.15 14.83 7.42
C GLN A 101 -5.86 13.78 6.34
N GLN A 102 -6.18 14.07 5.08
CA GLN A 102 -5.80 13.24 3.93
C GLN A 102 -4.28 13.18 3.74
N LEU A 103 -3.57 14.29 3.93
CA LEU A 103 -2.12 14.32 3.79
C LEU A 103 -1.45 13.48 4.89
N ALA A 104 -1.98 13.52 6.11
CA ALA A 104 -1.54 12.66 7.20
C ALA A 104 -1.83 11.17 6.92
N SER A 105 -3.01 10.84 6.36
CA SER A 105 -3.34 9.44 6.03
C SER A 105 -2.43 8.90 4.92
N VAL A 106 -2.25 9.66 3.83
CA VAL A 106 -1.36 9.28 2.73
C VAL A 106 0.10 9.17 3.20
N SER A 107 0.55 10.05 4.09
CA SER A 107 1.88 9.96 4.68
C SER A 107 2.07 8.68 5.50
N ASN A 108 1.06 8.27 6.27
CA ASN A 108 1.10 7.04 7.05
C ASN A 108 1.06 5.80 6.15
N GLU A 109 0.22 5.79 5.12
CA GLU A 109 0.18 4.73 4.11
C GLU A 109 1.52 4.61 3.39
N LEU A 110 2.14 5.72 3.00
CA LEU A 110 3.45 5.73 2.37
C LEU A 110 4.52 5.13 3.29
N ALA A 111 4.50 5.48 4.59
CA ALA A 111 5.42 4.90 5.56
C ALA A 111 5.21 3.39 5.72
N GLN A 112 3.95 2.94 5.76
CA GLN A 112 3.61 1.53 5.84
C GLN A 112 4.06 0.76 4.60
N VAL A 113 3.80 1.29 3.40
CA VAL A 113 4.22 0.69 2.13
C VAL A 113 5.73 0.62 2.02
N LYS A 114 6.46 1.65 2.47
CA LYS A 114 7.93 1.60 2.51
C LYS A 114 8.43 0.53 3.49
N GLY A 115 7.77 0.39 4.64
CA GLY A 115 8.07 -0.66 5.62
C GLY A 115 7.88 -2.06 5.03
N THR A 116 6.71 -2.32 4.42
CA THR A 116 6.44 -3.62 3.79
C THR A 116 7.36 -3.89 2.62
N LEU A 117 7.71 -2.89 1.82
CA LEU A 117 8.69 -3.03 0.73
C LEU A 117 10.08 -3.42 1.27
N ALA A 118 10.53 -2.79 2.36
CA ALA A 118 11.80 -3.14 2.98
C ALA A 118 11.81 -4.59 3.53
N THR A 119 10.75 -4.98 4.23
CA THR A 119 10.61 -6.35 4.76
C THR A 119 10.55 -7.39 3.63
N THR A 120 9.76 -7.15 2.59
CA THR A 120 9.67 -8.07 1.45
C THR A 120 10.97 -8.16 0.67
N ALA A 121 11.70 -7.06 0.50
CA ALA A 121 13.03 -7.07 -0.10
C ALA A 121 14.03 -7.91 0.71
N GLN A 122 14.01 -7.80 2.05
CA GLN A 122 14.84 -8.63 2.93
C GLN A 122 14.47 -10.11 2.83
N GLN A 123 13.18 -10.45 2.87
CA GLN A 123 12.70 -11.82 2.73
C GLN A 123 13.08 -12.42 1.38
N LEU A 124 13.00 -11.63 0.31
CA LEU A 124 13.40 -12.06 -1.03
C LEU A 124 14.90 -12.32 -1.13
N ALA A 125 15.73 -11.47 -0.50
CA ALA A 125 17.17 -11.67 -0.44
C ALA A 125 17.52 -12.96 0.32
N GLU A 126 16.90 -13.19 1.48
CA GLU A 126 17.11 -14.39 2.28
C GLU A 126 16.67 -15.65 1.53
N THR A 127 15.50 -15.61 0.88
CA THR A 127 15.00 -16.74 0.09
C THR A 127 15.91 -17.06 -1.09
N ARG A 128 16.48 -16.05 -1.74
CA ARG A 128 17.45 -16.26 -2.83
C ARG A 128 18.75 -16.89 -2.32
N LYS A 129 19.23 -16.46 -1.15
CA LYS A 129 20.41 -17.02 -0.53
C LYS A 129 20.19 -18.49 -0.16
N THR A 130 19.09 -18.81 0.52
CA THR A 130 18.77 -20.20 0.89
C THR A 130 18.53 -21.08 -0.33
N LEU A 131 17.91 -20.55 -1.39
CA LEU A 131 17.77 -21.26 -2.66
C LEU A 131 19.13 -21.58 -3.30
N ALA A 132 20.08 -20.64 -3.28
CA ALA A 132 21.41 -20.85 -3.82
C ALA A 132 22.20 -21.89 -3.01
N GLU A 133 22.15 -21.82 -1.67
CA GLU A 133 22.80 -22.78 -0.78
C GLU A 133 22.21 -24.19 -0.93
N THR A 134 20.89 -24.30 -1.04
CA THR A 134 20.21 -25.59 -1.24
C THR A 134 20.50 -26.18 -2.62
N ALA A 135 20.53 -25.36 -3.68
CA ALA A 135 20.91 -25.82 -5.01
C ALA A 135 22.37 -26.33 -5.04
N GLN A 136 23.29 -25.62 -4.39
CA GLN A 136 24.69 -26.05 -4.27
C GLN A 136 24.80 -27.38 -3.50
N THR A 137 24.10 -27.49 -2.37
CA THR A 137 24.10 -28.70 -1.54
C THR A 137 23.53 -29.89 -2.31
N LEU A 138 22.46 -29.67 -3.09
CA LEU A 138 21.87 -30.70 -3.93
C LEU A 138 22.86 -31.18 -4.99
N GLN A 139 23.53 -30.25 -5.69
CA GLN A 139 24.54 -30.60 -6.69
C GLN A 139 25.71 -31.40 -6.09
N GLN A 140 26.19 -30.99 -4.90
CA GLN A 140 27.24 -31.72 -4.18
C GLN A 140 26.76 -33.14 -3.82
N THR A 141 25.58 -33.26 -3.22
CA THR A 141 24.99 -34.56 -2.84
C THR A 141 24.79 -35.47 -4.05
N GLU A 142 24.33 -34.93 -5.19
CA GLU A 142 24.19 -35.70 -6.42
C GLU A 142 25.55 -36.18 -6.97
N SER A 143 26.58 -35.34 -6.88
CA SER A 143 27.93 -35.72 -7.30
C SER A 143 28.53 -36.82 -6.41
N GLU A 144 28.33 -36.72 -5.10
CA GLU A 144 28.75 -37.73 -4.12
C GLU A 144 28.00 -39.04 -4.33
N LYS A 145 26.68 -38.98 -4.56
CA LYS A 145 25.87 -40.14 -4.89
C LYS A 145 26.39 -40.86 -6.13
N ARG A 146 26.65 -40.13 -7.23
CA ARG A 146 27.20 -40.73 -8.47
C ARG A 146 28.58 -41.37 -8.23
N ARG A 147 29.42 -40.73 -7.41
CA ARG A 147 30.73 -41.29 -7.02
C ARG A 147 30.55 -42.58 -6.23
N LEU A 148 29.66 -42.59 -5.24
CA LEU A 148 29.36 -43.79 -4.44
C LEU A 148 28.76 -44.91 -5.28
N GLU A 149 27.88 -44.61 -6.22
CA GLU A 149 27.34 -45.58 -7.18
C GLU A 149 28.45 -46.18 -8.04
N THR A 150 29.41 -45.38 -8.50
CA THR A 150 30.57 -45.86 -9.27
C THR A 150 31.47 -46.78 -8.44
N VAL A 151 31.77 -46.38 -7.20
CA VAL A 151 32.58 -47.20 -6.27
C VAL A 151 31.85 -48.51 -5.95
N LYS A 152 30.55 -48.44 -5.68
CA LYS A 152 29.72 -49.62 -5.42
C LYS A 152 29.76 -50.58 -6.62
N ALA A 153 29.55 -50.08 -7.83
CA ALA A 153 29.59 -50.90 -9.05
C ALA A 153 31.00 -51.49 -9.32
N SER A 154 32.07 -50.80 -8.91
CA SER A 154 33.42 -51.38 -8.96
C SER A 154 33.59 -52.50 -7.95
N ASN A 155 33.21 -52.26 -6.70
CA ASN A 155 33.31 -53.26 -5.64
C ASN A 155 32.48 -54.51 -5.95
N GLU A 156 31.27 -54.35 -6.51
CA GLU A 156 30.44 -55.49 -6.94
C GLU A 156 31.12 -56.32 -8.04
N ARG A 157 31.78 -55.67 -9.01
CA ARG A 157 32.58 -56.37 -10.03
C ARG A 157 33.80 -57.07 -9.44
N ASP A 158 34.50 -56.40 -8.53
CA ASP A 158 35.70 -56.93 -7.87
C ASP A 158 35.35 -58.16 -7.01
N ILE A 159 34.25 -58.09 -6.24
CA ILE A 159 33.71 -59.20 -5.46
C ILE A 159 33.33 -60.36 -6.39
N ALA A 160 32.56 -60.12 -7.45
CA ALA A 160 32.17 -61.17 -8.39
C ALA A 160 33.40 -61.85 -9.04
N SER A 161 34.43 -61.06 -9.38
CA SER A 161 35.69 -61.62 -9.89
C SER A 161 36.43 -62.44 -8.84
N CYS A 162 36.43 -62.01 -7.57
CA CYS A 162 37.06 -62.76 -6.49
C CYS A 162 36.33 -64.07 -6.23
N GLU A 163 35.00 -64.06 -6.23
CA GLU A 163 34.17 -65.27 -6.08
C GLU A 163 34.44 -66.26 -7.23
N HIS A 164 34.45 -65.79 -8.47
CA HIS A 164 34.74 -66.64 -9.63
C HIS A 164 36.13 -67.27 -9.56
N LYS A 165 37.16 -66.47 -9.26
CA LYS A 165 38.54 -66.96 -9.12
C LYS A 165 38.69 -67.93 -7.94
N ASN A 166 37.99 -67.68 -6.83
CA ASN A 166 38.00 -68.58 -5.68
C ASN A 166 37.42 -69.95 -6.04
N LEU A 167 36.26 -69.97 -6.72
CA LEU A 167 35.66 -71.20 -7.23
C LEU A 167 36.60 -71.94 -8.18
N ALA A 168 37.21 -71.24 -9.14
CA ALA A 168 38.16 -71.84 -10.08
C ALA A 168 39.39 -72.43 -9.36
N LEU A 169 39.97 -71.69 -8.39
CA LEU A 169 41.08 -72.20 -7.56
C LEU A 169 40.69 -73.43 -6.75
N TYR A 170 39.47 -73.46 -6.21
CA TYR A 170 38.95 -74.61 -5.47
C TYR A 170 38.78 -75.83 -6.38
N GLU A 171 38.27 -75.66 -7.60
CA GLU A 171 38.14 -76.72 -8.60
C GLU A 171 39.50 -77.27 -9.04
N VAL A 172 40.48 -76.41 -9.31
CA VAL A 172 41.86 -76.81 -9.63
C VAL A 172 42.47 -77.60 -8.46
N GLY A 173 42.29 -77.13 -7.22
CA GLY A 173 42.75 -77.82 -6.02
C GLY A 173 42.08 -79.19 -5.84
N ARG A 174 40.79 -79.31 -6.13
CA ARG A 174 40.05 -80.58 -6.12
C ARG A 174 40.55 -81.56 -7.18
N SER A 175 40.74 -81.08 -8.42
CA SER A 175 41.30 -81.89 -9.51
C SER A 175 42.70 -82.41 -9.17
N LEU A 176 43.53 -81.59 -8.51
CA LEU A 176 44.85 -82.02 -8.06
C LEU A 176 44.77 -83.14 -7.02
N MET A 177 43.91 -82.99 -6.00
CA MET A 177 43.70 -84.02 -4.98
C MET A 177 43.15 -85.33 -5.56
N ASP A 178 42.13 -85.25 -6.42
CA ASP A 178 41.52 -86.40 -7.11
C ASP A 178 42.57 -87.18 -7.93
N ARG A 179 43.43 -86.46 -8.64
CA ARG A 179 44.53 -87.08 -9.39
C ARG A 179 45.57 -87.76 -8.50
N PHE A 180 45.89 -87.19 -7.34
CA PHE A 180 46.79 -87.83 -6.37
C PHE A 180 46.15 -89.08 -5.74
N GLU A 181 44.84 -89.06 -5.49
CA GLU A 181 44.10 -90.21 -4.97
C GLU A 181 44.00 -91.35 -5.99
N HIS A 182 43.82 -91.03 -7.27
CA HIS A 182 43.77 -91.99 -8.36
C HIS A 182 45.14 -92.39 -8.93
N LYS A 183 46.24 -91.78 -8.48
CA LYS A 183 47.62 -92.20 -8.80
C LYS A 183 47.85 -93.60 -8.22
N SER A 184 47.55 -94.60 -9.04
CA SER A 184 47.47 -95.99 -8.61
C SER A 184 48.86 -96.52 -8.24
N CYS A 185 48.95 -97.45 -7.29
CA CYS A 185 50.22 -98.11 -6.91
C CYS A 185 51.00 -98.68 -8.12
N GLY A 186 50.34 -98.96 -9.25
CA GLY A 186 50.97 -99.37 -10.51
C GLY A 186 51.70 -98.25 -11.29
N GLU A 187 51.27 -96.99 -11.17
CA GLU A 187 51.98 -95.84 -11.75
C GLU A 187 53.25 -95.52 -10.97
N ILE A 188 53.20 -95.62 -9.63
CA ILE A 188 54.37 -95.45 -8.75
C ILE A 188 55.44 -96.52 -9.03
N LEU A 189 55.03 -97.74 -9.38
CA LEU A 189 55.96 -98.82 -9.78
C LEU A 189 56.56 -98.59 -11.17
N SER A 190 55.82 -97.95 -12.08
CA SER A 190 56.26 -97.62 -13.45
C SER A 190 57.01 -96.28 -13.56
N GLU A 191 57.04 -95.45 -12.51
CA GLU A 191 57.76 -94.17 -12.47
C GLU A 191 59.28 -94.36 -12.29
N LYS A 192 59.72 -95.55 -11.87
CA LYS A 192 61.13 -95.98 -11.83
C LYS A 192 61.57 -96.64 -13.15
N GLU A 193 61.52 -95.91 -14.26
CA GLU A 193 62.12 -96.40 -15.52
C GLU A 193 63.60 -95.97 -15.64
N PRO A 194 64.56 -96.90 -15.74
CA PRO A 194 65.99 -96.57 -15.68
C PRO A 194 66.63 -95.98 -16.95
N PHE A 195 65.93 -95.85 -18.09
CA PHE A 195 66.62 -95.49 -19.36
C PHE A 195 65.97 -94.44 -20.28
N THR A 196 64.66 -94.15 -20.22
CA THR A 196 64.00 -93.27 -21.22
C THR A 196 63.59 -91.89 -20.71
N GLY A 197 63.39 -91.70 -19.40
CA GLY A 197 63.05 -90.39 -18.80
C GLY A 197 61.69 -89.80 -19.20
N ILE A 198 60.90 -90.48 -20.05
CA ILE A 198 59.65 -89.96 -20.63
C ILE A 198 58.63 -89.61 -19.54
N ARG A 199 58.42 -90.51 -18.57
CA ARG A 199 57.52 -90.31 -17.41
C ARG A 199 57.89 -89.08 -16.57
N LYS A 200 59.19 -88.77 -16.44
CA LYS A 200 59.66 -87.61 -15.68
C LYS A 200 59.22 -86.31 -16.37
N VAL A 201 59.37 -86.23 -17.69
CA VAL A 201 58.94 -85.09 -18.49
C VAL A 201 57.42 -84.94 -18.48
N GLU A 202 56.67 -86.05 -18.52
CA GLU A 202 55.20 -86.03 -18.38
C GLU A 202 54.76 -85.45 -17.02
N THR A 203 55.43 -85.84 -15.94
CA THR A 203 55.16 -85.29 -14.59
C THR A 203 55.57 -83.82 -14.48
N GLU A 204 56.69 -83.40 -15.07
CA GLU A 204 57.13 -82.00 -15.11
C GLU A 204 56.14 -81.12 -15.91
N ASN A 205 55.74 -81.55 -17.12
CA ASN A 205 54.76 -80.86 -17.95
C ASN A 205 53.42 -80.72 -17.22
N LEU A 206 53.04 -81.73 -16.45
CA LEU A 206 51.82 -81.65 -15.67
C LEU A 206 51.91 -80.64 -14.52
N MET A 207 53.01 -80.65 -13.78
CA MET A 207 53.22 -79.67 -12.71
C MET A 207 53.20 -78.25 -13.28
N GLU A 208 53.79 -78.06 -14.47
CA GLU A 208 53.74 -76.80 -15.20
C GLU A 208 52.31 -76.42 -15.59
N GLU A 209 51.51 -77.34 -16.13
CA GLU A 209 50.11 -77.10 -16.47
C GLU A 209 49.27 -76.68 -15.25
N TYR A 210 49.44 -77.33 -14.09
CA TYR A 210 48.74 -76.93 -12.87
C TYR A 210 49.26 -75.61 -12.30
N ARG A 211 50.57 -75.34 -12.42
CA ARG A 211 51.14 -74.06 -12.03
C ARG A 211 50.58 -72.93 -12.87
N ASP A 212 50.47 -73.13 -14.18
CA ASP A 212 49.87 -72.17 -15.11
C ASP A 212 48.39 -71.90 -14.76
N LYS A 213 47.61 -72.96 -14.48
CA LYS A 213 46.20 -72.82 -14.01
C LYS A 213 46.09 -72.04 -12.70
N LEU A 214 46.99 -72.25 -11.76
CA LEU A 214 47.01 -71.53 -10.48
C LEU A 214 47.44 -70.07 -10.67
N ASP A 215 48.44 -69.82 -11.51
CA ASP A 215 48.95 -68.48 -11.80
C ASP A 215 47.93 -67.65 -12.59
N GLU A 216 47.14 -68.26 -13.47
CA GLU A 216 46.03 -67.60 -14.21
C GLU A 216 44.91 -67.12 -13.26
N GLN A 217 44.56 -67.94 -12.27
CA GLN A 217 43.47 -67.61 -11.32
C GLN A 217 43.95 -66.76 -10.14
N LYS A 218 45.25 -66.50 -10.03
CA LYS A 218 45.82 -65.66 -8.97
C LYS A 218 45.22 -64.26 -9.00
N LEU A 219 44.86 -63.76 -7.82
CA LEU A 219 44.45 -62.38 -7.67
C LEU A 219 45.70 -61.49 -7.72
N VAL A 220 45.84 -60.71 -8.78
CA VAL A 220 46.86 -59.64 -8.85
C VAL A 220 46.15 -58.33 -8.56
N LYS A 221 46.42 -57.74 -7.38
CA LYS A 221 45.94 -56.39 -7.07
C LYS A 221 46.68 -55.41 -8.00
N ALA A 222 45.96 -54.66 -8.83
CA ALA A 222 46.56 -53.61 -9.63
C ALA A 222 47.18 -52.53 -8.72
N PRO A 223 48.36 -51.97 -9.05
CA PRO A 223 48.97 -50.92 -8.26
C PRO A 223 48.15 -49.63 -8.41
N GLY A 224 47.33 -49.31 -7.39
CA GLY A 224 46.57 -48.05 -7.37
C GLY A 224 45.14 -48.12 -6.79
N GLY A 225 44.82 -49.10 -5.95
CA GLY A 225 43.61 -49.13 -5.12
C GLY A 225 43.91 -48.90 -3.65
#